data_AF-A0A2A6LYN7-F1
#
_entry.id   AF-A0A2A6LYN7-F1
#
_cell.length_a   1.000
_cell.length_b   1.000
_cell.length_c   1.000
_cell.angle_alpha   90.00
_cell.angle_beta   90.00
_cell.angle_gamma   90.00
#
_symmetry.space_group_name_H-M   'P 1'
#
loop_
_entity.id
_entity.type
_entity.pdbx_description
1 polymer ?
#
loop_
_entity_poly.entity_id
_entity_poly.type
_entity_poly.pdbx_seq_one_letter_code
_entity_poly.pdbx_strand_id
1 'polypeptide(L)'
;MSREFLIWLGALVVGALIALFYLSSAASAQESCGPRRQVIDALREHYGEVERGYGIETGKKATVLLLLVNEETDTWTILRVQPDVACGVASGTDFTLLFGDPA
;
A
#
# COMPACT_ATOMS: atom_id res chain seq x y z
N MET A 1 -27.86 -26.86 38.76
CA MET A 1 -26.81 -26.74 37.74
C MET A 1 -25.50 -27.16 38.37
N SER A 2 -24.91 -28.29 37.95
CA SER A 2 -23.74 -28.89 38.62
C SER A 2 -22.48 -28.06 38.38
N ARG A 3 -21.56 -28.02 39.35
CA ARG A 3 -20.29 -27.29 39.25
C ARG A 3 -19.46 -27.75 38.05
N GLU A 4 -19.54 -29.04 37.72
CA GLU A 4 -18.98 -29.64 36.51
C GLU A 4 -19.49 -28.96 35.23
N PHE A 5 -20.80 -28.68 35.13
CA PHE A 5 -21.38 -28.04 33.95
C PHE A 5 -20.82 -26.64 33.71
N LEU A 6 -20.58 -25.88 34.78
CA LEU A 6 -19.99 -24.54 34.69
C LEU A 6 -18.51 -24.58 34.27
N ILE A 7 -17.76 -25.60 34.68
CA ILE A 7 -16.35 -25.78 34.31
C ILE A 7 -16.23 -26.10 32.81
N TRP A 8 -17.03 -27.04 32.30
CA TRP A 8 -17.04 -27.39 30.88
C TRP A 8 -17.44 -26.23 29.99
N LEU A 9 -18.42 -25.45 30.41
CA LEU A 9 -18.90 -24.28 29.65
C LEU A 9 -17.82 -23.18 29.61
N GLY A 10 -17.10 -22.97 30.72
CA GLY A 10 -15.95 -22.06 30.77
C GLY A 10 -14.81 -22.50 29.84
N ALA A 11 -14.46 -23.78 29.84
CA ALA A 11 -13.42 -24.32 28.96
C ALA A 11 -13.77 -24.16 27.46
N LEU A 12 -15.03 -24.37 27.10
CA LEU A 12 -15.53 -24.18 25.73
C LEU A 12 -15.43 -22.72 25.28
N VAL A 13 -15.80 -21.77 26.15
CA VAL A 13 -15.70 -20.33 25.85
C VAL A 13 -14.24 -19.90 25.69
N VAL A 14 -13.35 -20.34 26.57
CA VAL A 14 -11.91 -20.03 26.47
C VAL A 14 -11.32 -20.62 25.18
N GLY A 15 -11.66 -21.86 24.84
CA GLY A 15 -11.23 -22.50 23.60
C GLY A 15 -11.69 -21.74 22.35
N ALA A 16 -12.95 -21.28 22.34
CA ALA A 16 -13.49 -20.48 21.24
C ALA A 16 -12.79 -19.12 21.11
N LEU A 17 -12.49 -18.44 22.21
CA LEU A 17 -11.77 -17.16 22.21
C LEU A 17 -10.33 -17.30 21.71
N ILE A 18 -9.64 -18.38 22.10
CA ILE A 18 -8.29 -18.67 21.60
C ILE A 18 -8.33 -18.92 20.09
N ALA A 19 -9.28 -19.71 19.60
CA ALA A 19 -9.44 -19.96 18.17
C ALA A 19 -9.65 -18.67 17.37
N LEU A 20 -10.50 -17.75 17.86
CA LEU A 20 -10.75 -16.45 17.21
C LEU A 20 -9.50 -15.57 17.12
N PHE A 21 -8.59 -15.63 18.09
CA PHE A 21 -7.32 -14.90 18.01
C PHE A 21 -6.42 -15.38 16.86
N TYR A 22 -6.42 -16.68 16.58
CA TYR A 22 -5.65 -17.26 15.46
C TYR A 22 -6.27 -17.01 14.09
N LEU A 23 -7.54 -16.59 14.01
CA LEU A 23 -8.19 -16.21 12.75
C LEU A 23 -7.88 -14.78 12.30
N SER A 24 -7.09 -14.02 13.07
CA SER A 24 -6.63 -12.70 12.64
C SER A 24 -5.63 -12.84 11.48
N SER A 25 -6.14 -12.81 10.24
CA SER A 25 -5.27 -12.64 9.07
C SER A 25 -4.64 -11.26 9.14
N ALA A 26 -3.31 -11.19 9.03
CA ALA A 26 -2.64 -9.91 8.82
C ALA A 26 -3.25 -9.25 7.59
N ALA A 27 -3.89 -8.10 7.76
CA ALA A 27 -4.36 -7.29 6.64
C ALA A 27 -3.13 -6.76 5.91
N SER A 28 -2.66 -7.48 4.89
CA SER A 28 -1.69 -6.95 3.95
C SER A 28 -2.39 -5.80 3.23
N ALA A 29 -1.83 -4.60 3.29
CA ALA A 29 -2.27 -3.51 2.43
C ALA A 29 -2.18 -4.00 0.98
N GLN A 30 -3.33 -4.32 0.39
CA GLN A 30 -3.41 -4.75 -1.00
C GLN A 30 -2.97 -3.56 -1.84
N GLU A 31 -1.85 -3.68 -2.57
CA GLU A 31 -1.43 -2.63 -3.49
C GLU A 31 -2.53 -2.43 -4.52
N SER A 32 -3.09 -1.21 -4.58
CA SER A 32 -4.07 -0.86 -5.60
C SER A 32 -3.36 -0.77 -6.94
N CYS A 33 -3.67 -1.70 -7.84
CA CYS A 33 -3.04 -1.83 -9.16
C CYS A 33 -4.02 -1.55 -10.28
N GLY A 34 -3.53 -1.02 -11.39
CA GLY A 34 -4.31 -0.82 -12.60
C GLY A 34 -3.46 -0.75 -13.86
N PRO A 35 -4.08 -0.63 -15.05
CA PRO A 35 -3.36 -0.44 -16.30
C PRO A 35 -2.44 0.78 -16.19
N ARG A 36 -1.15 0.60 -16.49
CA ARG A 36 -0.10 1.60 -16.24
C ARG A 36 -0.48 3.00 -16.71
N ARG A 37 -0.95 3.11 -17.96
CA ARG A 37 -1.36 4.38 -18.57
C ARG A 37 -2.50 5.04 -17.81
N GLN A 38 -3.53 4.27 -17.48
CA GLN A 38 -4.71 4.80 -16.79
C GLN A 38 -4.36 5.31 -15.40
N VAL A 39 -3.52 4.60 -14.65
CA VAL A 39 -3.08 5.03 -13.31
C VAL A 39 -2.30 6.34 -13.38
N ILE A 40 -1.31 6.44 -14.28
CA ILE A 40 -0.48 7.64 -14.42
C ILE A 40 -1.32 8.82 -14.93
N ASP A 41 -2.18 8.60 -15.91
CA ASP A 41 -3.02 9.65 -16.49
C ASP A 41 -4.04 10.15 -15.45
N ALA A 42 -4.61 9.27 -14.62
CA ALA A 42 -5.50 9.65 -13.52
C ALA A 42 -4.81 10.47 -12.42
N LEU A 43 -3.56 10.14 -12.05
CA LEU A 43 -2.79 10.94 -11.09
C LEU A 43 -2.51 12.34 -11.62
N ARG A 44 -2.15 12.44 -12.91
CA ARG A 44 -1.94 13.71 -13.59
C ARG A 44 -3.23 14.54 -13.67
N GLU A 45 -4.35 13.92 -14.01
CA GLU A 45 -5.64 14.62 -14.19
C GLU A 45 -6.24 15.07 -12.85
N HIS A 46 -6.19 14.24 -11.82
CA HIS A 46 -6.88 14.52 -10.56
C HIS A 46 -6.02 15.24 -9.51
N TYR A 47 -4.72 14.99 -9.50
CA TYR A 47 -3.81 15.55 -8.49
C TYR A 47 -2.76 16.48 -9.09
N GLY A 48 -2.69 16.61 -10.42
CA GLY A 48 -1.65 17.40 -11.08
C GLY A 48 -0.25 16.80 -10.91
N GLU A 49 -0.15 15.54 -10.46
CA GLU A 49 1.12 14.90 -10.19
C GLU A 49 1.82 14.49 -11.49
N VAL A 50 3.08 14.86 -11.63
CA VAL A 50 3.93 14.56 -12.78
C VAL A 50 5.17 13.79 -12.36
N GLU A 51 5.72 13.00 -13.28
CA GLU A 51 6.88 12.16 -13.04
C GLU A 51 8.10 13.00 -12.62
N ARG A 52 8.63 12.77 -11.41
CA ARG A 52 9.76 13.53 -10.87
C ARG A 52 11.07 12.78 -10.78
N GLY A 53 11.01 11.45 -10.71
CA GLY A 53 12.18 10.58 -10.63
C GLY A 53 11.80 9.11 -10.60
N TYR A 54 12.75 8.24 -10.91
CA TYR A 54 12.52 6.80 -10.89
C TYR A 54 13.78 6.00 -10.54
N GLY A 55 13.58 4.79 -10.03
CA GLY A 55 14.63 3.80 -9.78
C GLY A 55 14.23 2.42 -10.28
N ILE A 56 15.21 1.57 -10.60
CA ILE A 56 14.95 0.18 -11.02
C ILE A 56 15.08 -0.73 -9.81
N GLU A 57 14.09 -1.61 -9.61
CA GLU A 57 14.10 -2.53 -8.48
C GLU A 57 15.14 -3.66 -8.70
N THR A 58 16.05 -3.82 -7.74
CA THR A 58 17.09 -4.87 -7.81
C THR A 58 16.47 -6.26 -7.88
N GLY A 59 16.93 -7.09 -8.81
CA GLY A 59 16.50 -8.49 -8.93
C GLY A 59 15.11 -8.69 -9.58
N LYS A 60 14.42 -7.61 -9.99
CA LYS A 60 13.17 -7.70 -10.76
C LYS A 60 13.35 -7.09 -12.15
N LYS A 61 13.11 -7.89 -13.19
CA LYS A 61 13.23 -7.41 -14.58
C LYS A 61 12.17 -6.34 -14.86
N ALA A 62 12.61 -5.21 -15.44
CA ALA A 62 11.73 -4.14 -15.93
C ALA A 62 10.72 -3.61 -14.90
N THR A 63 11.05 -3.67 -13.60
CA THR A 63 10.24 -3.08 -12.53
C THR A 63 10.88 -1.79 -12.07
N VAL A 64 10.10 -0.71 -12.09
CA VAL A 64 10.51 0.64 -11.77
C VAL A 64 9.72 1.15 -10.57
N LEU A 65 10.38 1.77 -9.60
CA LEU A 65 9.73 2.63 -8.62
C LEU A 65 9.72 4.06 -9.18
N LEU A 66 8.53 4.60 -9.43
CA LEU A 66 8.30 5.91 -10.02
C LEU A 66 7.74 6.84 -8.95
N LEU A 67 8.35 8.02 -8.79
CA LEU A 67 7.84 9.11 -7.97
C LEU A 67 7.12 10.12 -8.86
N LEU A 68 5.87 10.44 -8.53
CA LEU A 68 5.08 11.52 -9.12
C LEU A 68 4.79 12.57 -8.05
N VAL A 69 4.85 13.85 -8.41
CA VAL A 69 4.68 14.97 -7.47
C VAL A 69 3.93 16.12 -8.12
N ASN A 70 3.24 16.90 -7.31
CA ASN A 70 2.75 18.23 -7.68
C ASN A 70 3.40 19.25 -6.73
N GLU A 71 4.24 20.13 -7.27
CA GLU A 71 4.97 21.14 -6.49
C GLU A 71 4.09 22.34 -6.06
N GLU A 72 2.89 22.49 -6.62
CA GLU A 72 1.94 23.53 -6.21
C GLU A 72 1.07 23.08 -5.02
N THR A 73 0.76 21.79 -4.95
CA THR A 73 -0.10 21.21 -3.91
C THR A 73 0.65 20.35 -2.89
N ASP A 74 1.97 20.19 -3.06
CA ASP A 74 2.86 19.32 -2.30
C ASP A 74 2.39 17.85 -2.20
N THR A 75 1.56 17.39 -3.14
CA THR A 75 1.10 16.01 -3.19
C THR A 75 2.11 15.12 -3.88
N TRP A 76 2.15 13.85 -3.50
CA TRP A 76 3.05 12.87 -4.09
C TRP A 76 2.48 11.46 -4.09
N THR A 77 2.92 10.66 -5.07
CA THR A 77 2.63 9.23 -5.19
C THR A 77 3.87 8.45 -5.63
N ILE A 78 4.11 7.31 -5.00
CA ILE A 78 5.10 6.31 -5.45
C ILE A 78 4.36 5.13 -6.07
N LEU A 79 4.69 4.82 -7.33
CA LEU A 79 4.18 3.67 -8.05
C LEU A 79 5.27 2.62 -8.25
N ARG A 80 4.89 1.35 -8.14
CA ARG A 80 5.64 0.22 -8.70
C ARG A 80 5.11 -0.04 -10.10
N VAL A 81 5.94 0.23 -11.10
CA VAL A 81 5.60 0.18 -12.52
C VAL A 81 6.29 -1.00 -13.18
N GLN A 82 5.49 -1.83 -13.84
CA GLN A 82 5.91 -2.86 -14.78
C GLN A 82 5.43 -2.44 -16.20
N PRO A 83 5.77 -3.18 -17.28
CA PRO A 83 5.42 -2.76 -18.63
C PRO A 83 3.95 -2.35 -18.82
N ASP A 84 3.01 -3.14 -18.29
CA ASP A 84 1.56 -2.95 -18.51
C ASP A 84 0.77 -2.53 -17.26
N VAL A 85 1.35 -2.66 -16.06
CA VAL A 85 0.67 -2.43 -14.78
C VAL A 85 1.44 -1.44 -13.91
N ALA A 86 0.70 -0.59 -13.20
CA ALA A 86 1.24 0.24 -12.13
C ALA A 86 0.45 -0.01 -10.84
N CYS A 87 1.18 -0.16 -9.73
CA CYS A 87 0.63 -0.42 -8.41
C CYS A 87 1.04 0.69 -7.45
N GLY A 88 0.10 1.20 -6.65
CA GLY A 88 0.40 2.15 -5.59
C GLY A 88 1.27 1.52 -4.50
N VAL A 89 2.37 2.18 -4.15
CA VAL A 89 3.26 1.80 -3.04
C VAL A 89 3.01 2.71 -1.83
N ALA A 90 2.93 4.01 -2.06
CA ALA A 90 2.63 5.02 -1.05
C ALA A 90 2.14 6.31 -1.72
N SER A 91 1.43 7.16 -0.97
CA SER A 91 0.97 8.48 -1.42
C SER A 91 0.81 9.41 -0.22
N GLY A 92 0.88 10.72 -0.42
CA GLY A 92 0.66 11.70 0.63
C GLY A 92 0.78 13.15 0.19
N THR A 93 1.01 14.02 1.18
CA THR A 93 1.21 15.47 1.05
C THR A 93 2.57 15.86 1.64
N ASP A 94 2.86 17.16 1.66
CA ASP A 94 4.04 17.76 2.30
C ASP A 94 5.36 17.24 1.71
N PHE A 95 5.37 17.00 0.40
CA PHE A 95 6.56 16.60 -0.33
C PHE A 95 7.61 17.73 -0.40
N THR A 96 8.89 17.37 -0.36
CA THR A 96 9.98 18.28 -0.67
C THR A 96 11.14 17.55 -1.31
N LEU A 97 11.80 18.19 -2.28
CA LEU A 97 13.04 17.70 -2.86
C LEU A 97 14.20 18.02 -1.94
N LEU A 98 14.97 17.01 -1.54
CA LEU A 98 16.16 17.20 -0.70
C LEU A 98 17.24 18.06 -1.38
N PHE A 99 17.35 17.97 -2.71
CA PHE A 99 18.25 18.78 -3.53
C PHE A 99 17.48 19.19 -4.79
N GLY A 100 17.34 20.50 -5.04
CA GLY A 100 16.75 21.02 -6.26
C GLY A 100 17.55 20.56 -7.50
N ASP A 101 16.81 20.23 -8.57
CA ASP A 101 17.22 19.67 -9.87
C ASP A 101 18.67 19.16 -10.03
N PRO A 102 18.90 17.84 -10.21
CA PRO A 102 20.08 17.42 -10.95
C PRO A 102 19.93 17.86 -12.41
N ALA A 103 20.89 18.68 -12.87
CA ALA A 103 21.04 19.12 -14.26
C ALA A 103 21.02 17.96 -15.27
#